data_AF-A0A2M7T8Q4-F1
#
_entry.id   AF-A0A2M7T8Q4-F1
#
_cell.length_a   1.000
_cell.length_b   1.000
_cell.length_c   1.000
_cell.angle_alpha   90.00
_cell.angle_beta   90.00
_cell.angle_gamma   90.00
#
_symmetry.space_group_name_H-M   'P 1'
#
loop_
_entity.id
_entity.type
_entity.pdbx_description
1 polymer ?
#
loop_
_entity_poly.entity_id
_entity_poly.type
_entity_poly.pdbx_seq_one_letter_code
_entity_poly.pdbx_strand_id
1 'polypeptide(L)'
;MDNDKQLVPKGDLQQRVWYKTWWGIIIAILLWPIMGAWQVWKKITWPKAATIIATAAIVFVALIALASCSLDRQQPDLSQGSISTEKPFKQTNMSPTTNALSTATTAPQTPNTTAAPAGEFAGSVKSNVYHYPSCSYVDRINPENLIWFSSAEDAQAKGYRACKVCQPPGYAPPTAVAPQDNQQSSGSDVIVHITRTGEKYHSAGCQYLSRSDIPISLSDAKAQGYTPCSRCNPPE
;
A
#
# COMPACT_ATOMS: atom_id res chain seq x y z
N MET A 1 -41.14 -33.39 -31.58
CA MET A 1 -40.86 -33.49 -30.12
C MET A 1 -39.62 -32.68 -29.85
N ASP A 2 -39.84 -31.38 -29.66
CA ASP A 2 -38.85 -30.36 -29.95
C ASP A 2 -38.45 -29.76 -28.61
N ASN A 3 -37.24 -30.08 -28.16
CA ASN A 3 -36.77 -29.76 -26.81
C ASN A 3 -35.84 -28.54 -26.88
N ASP A 4 -36.47 -27.37 -27.06
CA ASP A 4 -35.80 -26.07 -26.99
C ASP A 4 -35.19 -25.85 -25.60
N LYS A 5 -33.88 -26.03 -25.50
CA LYS A 5 -33.12 -25.64 -24.32
C LYS A 5 -33.05 -24.11 -24.24
N GLN A 6 -34.01 -23.53 -23.52
CA GLN A 6 -34.04 -22.10 -23.22
C GLN A 6 -32.68 -21.63 -22.66
N LEU A 7 -32.06 -20.70 -23.39
CA LEU A 7 -30.88 -19.98 -22.92
C LEU A 7 -31.33 -19.02 -21.81
N VAL A 8 -30.95 -19.31 -20.57
CA VAL A 8 -31.13 -18.38 -19.45
C VAL A 8 -30.30 -17.11 -19.74
N PRO A 9 -30.90 -15.92 -19.80
CA PRO A 9 -30.13 -14.69 -19.95
C PRO A 9 -29.28 -14.48 -18.71
N LYS A 10 -27.96 -14.38 -18.89
CA LYS A 10 -27.04 -13.97 -17.82
C LYS A 10 -27.34 -12.52 -17.46
N GLY A 11 -28.15 -12.33 -16.42
CA GLY A 11 -28.44 -11.00 -15.89
C GLY A 11 -27.15 -10.28 -15.52
N ASP A 12 -27.03 -9.03 -15.98
CA ASP A 12 -25.90 -8.16 -15.69
C ASP A 12 -25.64 -8.09 -14.18
N LEU A 13 -24.56 -8.72 -13.73
CA LEU A 13 -23.97 -8.43 -12.42
C LEU A 13 -23.23 -7.10 -12.51
N GLN A 14 -24.04 -6.03 -12.65
CA GLN A 14 -23.66 -4.64 -12.45
C GLN A 14 -22.70 -4.54 -11.27
N GLN A 15 -21.47 -4.11 -11.56
CA GLN A 15 -20.47 -3.74 -10.55
C GLN A 15 -20.99 -2.53 -9.76
N ARG A 16 -21.85 -2.77 -8.76
CA ARG A 16 -22.20 -1.77 -7.75
C ARG A 16 -20.97 -1.57 -6.89
N VAL A 17 -20.13 -0.62 -7.31
CA VAL A 17 -18.94 -0.17 -6.57
C VAL A 17 -19.36 0.25 -5.16
N TRP A 18 -19.09 -0.62 -4.19
CA TRP A 18 -19.62 -0.58 -2.83
C TRP A 18 -19.27 0.72 -2.08
N TYR A 19 -18.17 1.38 -2.47
CA TYR A 19 -17.76 2.69 -1.95
C TYR A 19 -18.70 3.86 -2.31
N LYS A 20 -19.62 3.70 -3.27
CA LYS A 20 -20.59 4.75 -3.66
C LYS A 20 -21.84 4.82 -2.78
N THR A 21 -22.06 3.85 -1.89
CA THR A 21 -23.08 3.98 -0.84
C THR A 21 -22.63 4.97 0.22
N TRP A 22 -23.59 5.64 0.89
CA TRP A 22 -23.37 6.69 1.90
C TRP A 22 -22.27 6.38 2.94
N TRP A 23 -22.08 5.09 3.26
CA TRP A 23 -21.00 4.58 4.10
C TRP A 23 -19.60 5.08 3.73
N GLY A 24 -19.28 5.25 2.44
CA GLY A 24 -17.99 5.81 2.02
C GLY A 24 -17.78 7.26 2.47
N ILE A 25 -18.85 8.07 2.44
CA ILE A 25 -18.84 9.46 2.92
C ILE A 25 -18.78 9.49 4.46
N ILE A 26 -19.50 8.59 5.14
CA ILE A 26 -19.47 8.46 6.60
C ILE A 26 -18.06 8.09 7.09
N ILE A 27 -17.40 7.11 6.46
CA ILE A 27 -16.03 6.70 6.80
C ILE A 27 -15.05 7.86 6.53
N ALA A 28 -15.20 8.59 5.42
CA ALA A 28 -14.40 9.77 5.14
C ALA A 28 -14.58 10.86 6.22
N ILE A 29 -15.82 11.17 6.62
CA ILE A 29 -16.12 12.16 7.66
C ILE A 29 -15.58 11.73 9.04
N LEU A 30 -15.65 10.44 9.38
CA LEU A 30 -15.13 9.93 10.66
C LEU A 30 -13.59 9.90 10.71
N LEU A 31 -12.92 9.58 9.60
CA LEU A 31 -11.46 9.53 9.56
C LEU A 31 -10.81 10.89 9.29
N TRP A 32 -11.51 11.85 8.67
CA TRP A 32 -11.00 13.20 8.41
C TRP A 32 -10.52 13.96 9.66
N PRO A 33 -11.25 14.06 10.79
CA PRO A 33 -10.76 14.77 11.98
C PRO A 33 -9.57 14.06 12.62
N ILE A 34 -9.53 12.72 12.58
CA ILE A 34 -8.42 11.91 13.11
C ILE A 34 -7.15 12.13 12.27
N MET A 35 -7.26 12.07 10.93
CA MET A 35 -6.17 12.45 10.02
C MET A 35 -5.80 13.93 10.17
N GLY A 36 -6.76 14.82 10.38
CA GLY A 36 -6.54 16.26 10.56
C GLY A 36 -5.70 16.56 11.80
N ALA A 37 -6.05 15.97 12.95
CA ALA A 37 -5.28 16.07 14.18
C ALA A 37 -3.84 15.54 14.00
N TRP A 38 -3.70 14.40 13.30
CA TRP A 38 -2.38 13.83 12.98
C TRP A 38 -1.55 14.73 12.03
N GLN A 39 -2.17 15.37 11.03
CA GLN A 39 -1.50 16.30 10.13
C GLN A 39 -1.06 17.59 10.85
N VAL A 40 -1.85 18.08 11.82
CA VAL A 40 -1.48 19.21 12.69
C VAL A 40 -0.26 18.84 13.55
N TRP A 41 -0.26 17.66 14.17
CA TRP A 41 0.90 17.16 14.92
C TRP A 41 2.14 16.95 14.04
N LYS A 42 1.96 16.56 12.77
CA LYS A 42 3.06 16.33 11.82
C LYS A 42 3.70 17.61 11.29
N LYS A 43 2.95 18.73 11.23
CA LYS A 43 3.47 20.02 10.69
C LYS A 43 3.88 21.03 11.76
N ILE A 44 3.61 20.78 13.04
CA ILE A 44 4.08 21.64 14.13
C ILE A 44 5.49 21.21 14.57
N THR A 45 6.49 21.80 13.92
CA THR A 45 7.88 21.82 14.43
C THR A 45 7.99 22.87 15.53
N TRP A 46 7.59 22.53 16.76
CA TRP A 46 7.73 23.43 17.90
C TRP A 46 9.20 23.89 18.06
N PRO A 47 9.47 25.19 18.27
CA PRO A 47 10.77 25.59 18.81
C PRO A 47 10.94 24.95 20.19
N LYS A 48 12.16 24.52 20.55
CA LYS A 48 12.43 23.72 21.76
C LYS A 48 11.81 24.32 23.03
N ALA A 49 11.79 25.66 23.14
CA ALA A 49 11.14 26.39 24.24
C ALA A 49 9.65 26.06 24.42
N ALA A 50 8.90 25.87 23.34
CA ALA A 50 7.46 25.61 23.40
C ALA A 50 7.14 24.15 23.77
N THR A 51 7.99 23.19 23.38
CA THR A 51 7.92 21.81 23.90
C THR A 51 8.21 21.78 25.41
N ILE A 52 9.17 22.59 25.88
CA ILE A 52 9.48 22.76 27.31
C ILE A 52 8.28 23.38 28.04
N ILE A 53 7.65 24.44 27.50
CA ILE A 53 6.46 25.05 28.10
C ILE A 53 5.28 24.06 28.14
N ALA A 54 5.03 23.31 27.07
CA ALA A 54 3.93 22.34 27.02
C ALA A 54 4.14 21.17 27.99
N THR A 55 5.36 20.63 28.09
CA THR A 55 5.69 19.57 29.06
C THR A 55 5.65 20.07 30.50
N ALA A 56 6.17 21.27 30.78
CA ALA A 56 6.06 21.90 32.08
C ALA A 56 4.59 22.14 32.49
N ALA A 57 3.74 22.58 31.56
CA ALA A 57 2.30 22.74 31.82
C ALA A 57 1.60 21.41 32.14
N ILE A 58 1.90 20.33 31.40
CA ILE A 58 1.35 19.00 31.66
C ILE A 58 1.81 18.48 33.03
N VAL A 59 3.08 18.63 33.38
CA VAL A 59 3.63 18.24 34.70
C VAL A 59 3.00 19.09 35.82
N PHE A 60 2.83 20.39 35.61
CA PHE A 60 2.20 21.29 36.59
C PHE A 60 0.72 20.91 36.83
N VAL A 61 -0.04 20.61 35.77
CA VAL A 61 -1.42 20.11 35.90
C VAL A 61 -1.47 18.74 36.60
N ALA A 62 -0.53 17.84 36.31
CA ALA A 62 -0.43 16.55 37.00
C ALA A 62 -0.09 16.70 38.49
N LEU A 63 0.78 17.64 38.85
CA LEU A 63 1.11 17.95 40.26
C LEU A 63 -0.08 18.57 41.00
N ILE A 64 -0.85 19.45 40.36
CA ILE A 64 -2.11 20.00 40.91
C ILE A 64 -3.15 18.89 41.11
N ALA A 65 -3.28 17.96 40.17
CA ALA A 65 -4.19 16.82 40.29
C ALA A 65 -3.80 15.88 41.44
N LEU A 66 -2.50 15.60 41.62
CA LEU A 66 -2.00 14.78 42.73
C LEU A 66 -2.13 15.46 44.10
N ALA A 67 -2.20 16.80 44.16
CA ALA A 67 -2.45 17.55 45.38
C ALA A 67 -3.94 17.71 45.74
N SER A 68 -4.87 17.22 44.90
CA SER A 68 -6.31 17.53 44.98
C SER A 68 -7.22 16.30 45.17
N CYS A 69 -6.78 15.28 45.89
CA CYS A 69 -7.65 14.19 46.35
C CYS A 69 -8.19 14.44 47.78
N SER A 70 -9.17 15.36 47.92
CA SER A 70 -10.29 15.25 48.89
C SER A 70 -11.16 16.50 48.91
N LEU A 71 -12.42 16.32 48.49
CA LEU A 71 -13.66 17.13 48.65
C LEU A 71 -14.35 17.19 47.29
N ASP A 72 -15.62 16.87 47.10
CA ASP A 72 -16.64 16.15 47.85
C ASP A 72 -17.79 15.99 46.83
N ARG A 73 -18.61 14.96 47.02
CA ARG A 73 -19.97 14.72 46.51
C ARG A 73 -20.60 15.55 45.37
N GLN A 74 -21.36 14.81 44.54
CA GLN A 74 -22.78 15.04 44.16
C GLN A 74 -23.09 15.23 42.66
N GLN A 75 -23.64 14.17 42.04
CA GLN A 75 -24.63 14.26 40.93
C GLN A 75 -25.90 14.98 41.45
N PRO A 76 -26.74 15.67 40.63
CA PRO A 76 -27.26 15.13 39.36
C PRO A 76 -27.66 16.11 38.20
N ASP A 77 -27.76 15.55 36.98
CA ASP A 77 -28.89 15.64 36.01
C ASP A 77 -29.28 16.95 35.25
N LEU A 78 -30.05 16.75 34.17
CA LEU A 78 -30.94 17.66 33.41
C LEU A 78 -30.38 18.69 32.37
N SER A 79 -30.28 18.20 31.12
CA SER A 79 -31.09 18.65 29.96
C SER A 79 -30.88 20.01 29.22
N GLN A 80 -31.21 19.99 27.92
CA GLN A 80 -31.42 21.13 26.96
C GLN A 80 -30.11 21.88 26.55
N GLY A 81 -29.80 22.12 25.27
CA GLY A 81 -30.43 23.05 24.31
C GLY A 81 -29.67 24.40 24.32
N SER A 82 -29.43 25.18 23.26
CA SER A 82 -29.72 25.09 21.82
C SER A 82 -28.99 26.24 21.05
N ILE A 83 -28.91 26.16 19.70
CA ILE A 83 -28.84 27.31 18.72
C ILE A 83 -27.60 28.25 18.66
N SER A 84 -26.83 28.09 17.57
CA SER A 84 -26.39 29.05 16.51
C SER A 84 -25.71 30.42 16.75
N THR A 85 -25.03 30.86 15.65
CA THR A 85 -24.52 32.23 15.29
C THR A 85 -23.14 32.54 15.92
N GLU A 86 -22.15 33.20 15.28
CA GLU A 86 -22.13 34.20 14.19
C GLU A 86 -20.93 34.02 13.20
N LYS A 87 -20.86 34.84 12.13
CA LYS A 87 -19.80 34.90 11.09
C LYS A 87 -19.24 36.34 10.97
N PRO A 88 -17.93 36.56 10.74
CA PRO A 88 -17.49 37.27 9.50
C PRO A 88 -16.15 36.71 8.95
N PHE A 89 -15.93 36.41 7.67
CA PHE A 89 -15.81 37.28 6.48
C PHE A 89 -14.63 38.28 6.45
N LYS A 90 -13.57 37.94 5.69
CA LYS A 90 -12.83 38.71 4.63
C LYS A 90 -11.54 37.93 4.30
N GLN A 91 -11.34 37.38 3.09
CA GLN A 91 -11.17 37.99 1.75
C GLN A 91 -9.84 38.73 1.56
N THR A 92 -9.23 38.43 0.40
CA THR A 92 -8.13 39.08 -0.37
C THR A 92 -6.80 38.28 -0.38
N ASN A 93 -6.06 38.14 -1.49
CA ASN A 93 -6.33 38.54 -2.88
C ASN A 93 -5.49 37.75 -3.92
N MET A 94 -5.92 37.81 -5.18
CA MET A 94 -5.10 37.87 -6.41
C MET A 94 -4.10 36.75 -6.77
N SER A 95 -4.45 36.04 -7.86
CA SER A 95 -3.50 35.54 -8.86
C SER A 95 -2.80 36.71 -9.57
N PRO A 96 -1.58 36.54 -10.15
CA PRO A 96 -1.55 36.27 -11.59
C PRO A 96 -0.43 35.31 -12.08
N THR A 97 -0.82 34.40 -12.98
CA THR A 97 -0.39 34.29 -14.40
C THR A 97 1.11 34.29 -14.81
N THR A 98 1.42 33.36 -15.75
CA THR A 98 2.50 33.30 -16.78
C THR A 98 3.97 32.94 -16.45
N ASN A 99 4.36 31.75 -16.95
CA ASN A 99 5.29 31.45 -18.06
C ASN A 99 6.73 32.01 -18.17
N ALA A 100 7.55 31.19 -18.84
CA ALA A 100 8.90 31.42 -19.41
C ALA A 100 10.05 31.53 -18.39
N LEU A 101 10.98 30.56 -18.30
CA LEU A 101 11.97 30.05 -19.27
C LEU A 101 13.26 30.92 -19.35
N SER A 102 14.29 30.39 -18.70
CA SER A 102 15.74 30.43 -18.97
C SER A 102 16.40 31.60 -19.73
N THR A 103 17.52 32.07 -19.18
CA THR A 103 18.85 32.29 -19.84
C THR A 103 19.81 32.90 -18.80
N ALA A 104 21.15 32.93 -18.92
CA ALA A 104 22.15 31.98 -19.44
C ALA A 104 23.55 32.59 -19.18
N THR A 105 24.61 31.79 -18.99
CA THR A 105 26.02 32.24 -19.11
C THR A 105 26.90 31.14 -19.71
N THR A 106 27.77 31.52 -20.66
CA THR A 106 28.21 30.73 -21.83
C THR A 106 29.58 31.23 -22.31
N ALA A 107 30.52 30.49 -22.90
CA ALA A 107 30.88 29.04 -22.94
C ALA A 107 32.27 28.93 -23.64
N PRO A 108 32.87 27.74 -23.77
CA PRO A 108 32.97 27.13 -25.11
C PRO A 108 32.87 25.59 -25.09
N GLN A 109 33.40 24.86 -26.08
CA GLN A 109 32.73 24.39 -27.31
C GLN A 109 33.36 23.02 -27.71
N THR A 110 32.62 21.94 -28.05
CA THR A 110 31.84 21.56 -29.27
C THR A 110 32.67 21.26 -30.54
N PRO A 111 32.22 20.37 -31.48
CA PRO A 111 30.86 19.86 -31.76
C PRO A 111 30.66 18.33 -31.50
N ASN A 112 29.47 17.68 -31.49
CA ASN A 112 28.12 18.04 -31.94
C ASN A 112 27.00 17.24 -31.18
N THR A 113 25.96 17.92 -30.66
CA THR A 113 24.52 17.54 -30.45
C THR A 113 24.05 16.09 -30.11
N THR A 114 23.06 15.74 -29.24
CA THR A 114 22.38 16.27 -28.01
C THR A 114 21.25 15.28 -27.57
N ALA A 115 21.19 14.78 -26.30
CA ALA A 115 19.99 14.18 -25.66
C ALA A 115 20.17 13.89 -24.14
N ALA A 116 19.09 13.53 -23.43
CA ALA A 116 18.96 13.33 -21.97
C ALA A 116 19.84 12.21 -21.34
N PRO A 117 20.05 12.18 -19.99
CA PRO A 117 20.73 11.08 -19.31
C PRO A 117 19.85 9.81 -19.31
N ALA A 118 20.02 8.99 -20.33
CA ALA A 118 19.34 7.70 -20.48
C ALA A 118 19.94 6.65 -19.52
N GLY A 119 19.45 6.61 -18.28
CA GLY A 119 19.48 5.37 -17.49
C GLY A 119 18.44 4.41 -18.06
N GLU A 120 18.86 3.28 -18.61
CA GLU A 120 18.03 2.55 -19.58
C GLU A 120 16.84 1.80 -18.96
N PHE A 121 16.96 1.33 -17.71
CA PHE A 121 15.89 0.57 -17.06
C PHE A 121 15.70 0.91 -15.58
N ALA A 122 14.44 1.06 -15.17
CA ALA A 122 14.02 1.33 -13.80
C ALA A 122 13.43 0.07 -13.14
N GLY A 123 13.84 -0.24 -11.91
CA GLY A 123 13.25 -1.30 -11.09
C GLY A 123 12.94 -0.81 -9.67
N SER A 124 12.42 -1.71 -8.84
CA SER A 124 12.10 -1.43 -7.43
C SER A 124 12.69 -2.48 -6.52
N VAL A 125 13.37 -2.11 -5.45
CA VAL A 125 13.89 -3.08 -4.45
C VAL A 125 12.79 -3.92 -3.78
N LYS A 126 11.52 -3.48 -3.87
CA LYS A 126 10.34 -4.20 -3.37
C LYS A 126 9.71 -5.14 -4.40
N SER A 127 10.20 -5.19 -5.64
CA SER A 127 9.67 -6.08 -6.67
C SER A 127 10.69 -6.39 -7.77
N ASN A 128 10.89 -7.68 -8.04
CA ASN A 128 11.85 -8.19 -9.02
C ASN A 128 11.39 -7.96 -10.48
N VAL A 129 11.01 -6.74 -10.84
CA VAL A 129 10.57 -6.30 -12.18
C VAL A 129 11.37 -5.06 -12.58
N TYR A 130 11.86 -5.03 -13.82
CA TYR A 130 12.40 -3.82 -14.43
C TYR A 130 11.54 -3.35 -15.61
N HIS A 131 11.62 -2.05 -15.87
CA HIS A 131 10.73 -1.27 -16.72
C HIS A 131 11.54 -0.30 -17.56
N TYR A 132 11.00 0.12 -18.70
CA TYR A 132 11.49 1.35 -19.36
C TYR A 132 11.19 2.59 -18.50
N PRO A 133 11.99 3.68 -18.62
CA PRO A 133 11.76 4.93 -17.89
C PRO A 133 10.39 5.55 -18.17
N SER A 134 9.84 5.30 -19.36
CA SER A 134 8.52 5.76 -19.84
C SER A 134 7.35 4.87 -19.42
N CYS A 135 7.57 3.82 -18.62
CA CYS A 135 6.51 2.91 -18.20
C CYS A 135 5.73 3.50 -17.01
N SER A 136 4.39 3.56 -17.11
CA SER A 136 3.50 4.08 -16.06
C SER A 136 3.51 3.32 -14.72
N TYR A 137 4.33 2.27 -14.59
CA TYR A 137 4.63 1.63 -13.31
C TYR A 137 5.77 2.35 -12.57
N VAL A 138 6.72 2.96 -13.30
CA VAL A 138 7.86 3.72 -12.73
C VAL A 138 7.38 4.93 -11.94
N ASP A 139 6.40 5.68 -12.46
CA ASP A 139 5.77 6.81 -11.76
C ASP A 139 5.10 6.43 -10.42
N ARG A 140 4.84 5.13 -10.21
CA ARG A 140 4.23 4.57 -8.99
C ARG A 140 5.25 3.87 -8.08
N ILE A 141 6.50 3.74 -8.49
CA ILE A 141 7.59 3.31 -7.60
C ILE A 141 7.92 4.50 -6.69
N ASN A 142 7.77 4.31 -5.37
CA ASN A 142 8.22 5.33 -4.41
C ASN A 142 9.74 5.54 -4.60
N PRO A 143 10.23 6.78 -4.77
CA PRO A 143 11.64 7.07 -5.09
C PRO A 143 12.66 6.47 -4.13
N GLU A 144 12.30 6.21 -2.86
CA GLU A 144 13.18 5.51 -1.90
C GLU A 144 13.53 4.07 -2.33
N ASN A 145 12.68 3.44 -3.16
CA ASN A 145 12.80 2.05 -3.61
C ASN A 145 13.27 1.95 -5.07
N LEU A 146 13.33 3.08 -5.78
CA LEU A 146 13.65 3.15 -7.20
C LEU A 146 15.14 2.88 -7.42
N ILE A 147 15.44 1.88 -8.24
CA ILE A 147 16.80 1.55 -8.67
C ILE A 147 16.90 1.63 -10.19
N TRP A 148 18.08 1.98 -10.67
CA TRP A 148 18.37 2.10 -12.09
C TRP A 148 19.42 1.07 -12.50
N PHE A 149 19.15 0.35 -13.58
CA PHE A 149 20.08 -0.60 -14.20
C PHE A 149 20.68 0.02 -15.46
N SER A 150 21.94 -0.32 -15.73
CA SER A 150 22.67 0.12 -16.92
C SER A 150 22.42 -0.76 -18.15
N SER A 151 21.70 -1.87 -18.00
CA SER A 151 21.23 -2.72 -19.10
C SER A 151 20.13 -3.67 -18.63
N ALA A 152 19.44 -4.32 -19.56
CA ALA A 152 18.42 -5.33 -19.25
C ALA A 152 19.06 -6.63 -18.71
N GLU A 153 20.27 -6.93 -19.16
CA GLU A 153 21.07 -8.10 -18.78
C GLU A 153 21.58 -7.96 -17.34
N ASP A 154 21.99 -6.77 -16.91
CA ASP A 154 22.35 -6.47 -15.52
C ASP A 154 21.14 -6.62 -14.57
N ALA A 155 19.97 -6.14 -14.99
CA ALA A 155 18.72 -6.35 -14.24
C ALA A 155 18.39 -7.85 -14.09
N GLN A 156 18.50 -8.62 -15.18
CA GLN A 156 18.26 -10.07 -15.19
C GLN A 156 19.28 -10.85 -14.36
N ALA A 157 20.56 -10.50 -14.44
CA ALA A 157 21.61 -11.10 -13.60
C ALA A 157 21.38 -10.86 -12.10
N LYS A 158 20.72 -9.75 -11.75
CA LYS A 158 20.25 -9.42 -10.40
C LYS A 158 18.87 -10.03 -10.05
N GLY A 159 18.32 -10.90 -10.90
CA GLY A 159 17.05 -11.60 -10.69
C GLY A 159 15.79 -10.81 -11.04
N TYR A 160 15.89 -9.67 -11.73
CA TYR A 160 14.73 -8.87 -12.13
C TYR A 160 14.18 -9.35 -13.49
N ARG A 161 12.86 -9.56 -13.56
CA ARG A 161 12.15 -9.95 -14.80
C ARG A 161 11.71 -8.74 -15.60
N ALA A 162 11.64 -8.89 -16.91
CA ALA A 162 11.14 -7.85 -17.81
C ALA A 162 9.65 -7.53 -17.54
N CYS A 163 9.28 -6.25 -17.52
CA CYS A 163 7.87 -5.87 -17.38
C CYS A 163 7.04 -6.28 -18.61
N LYS A 164 5.99 -7.09 -18.38
CA LYS A 164 5.04 -7.53 -19.41
C LYS A 164 4.31 -6.39 -20.16
N VAL A 165 4.21 -5.21 -19.55
CA VAL A 165 3.44 -4.07 -20.10
C VAL A 165 4.28 -3.20 -21.03
N CYS A 166 5.53 -2.88 -20.66
CA CYS A 166 6.42 -2.08 -21.52
C CYS A 166 7.43 -2.91 -22.32
N GLN A 167 7.47 -4.24 -22.12
CA GLN A 167 8.24 -5.21 -22.90
C GLN A 167 9.68 -4.75 -23.21
N PRO A 168 10.49 -4.45 -22.17
CA PRO A 168 11.88 -4.04 -22.37
C PRO A 168 12.71 -5.19 -22.98
N PRO A 169 13.93 -4.93 -23.50
CA PRO A 169 14.79 -5.96 -24.09
C PRO A 169 15.00 -7.12 -23.12
N GLY A 170 15.03 -8.36 -23.63
CA GLY A 170 14.98 -9.55 -22.79
C GLY A 170 13.59 -9.91 -22.23
N TYR A 171 12.53 -9.18 -22.59
CA TYR A 171 11.17 -9.68 -22.48
C TYR A 171 10.96 -10.84 -23.45
N ALA A 172 11.14 -12.06 -22.94
CA ALA A 172 10.58 -13.25 -23.56
C ALA A 172 9.06 -13.31 -23.25
N PRO A 173 8.16 -13.16 -24.23
CA PRO A 173 6.76 -13.50 -24.01
C PRO A 173 6.66 -14.99 -23.63
N PRO A 174 5.69 -15.38 -22.77
CA PRO A 174 5.51 -16.78 -22.39
C PRO A 174 4.96 -17.59 -23.58
N THR A 175 5.88 -18.07 -24.42
CA THR A 175 5.59 -18.98 -25.54
C THR A 175 5.30 -20.38 -25.01
N ALA A 176 4.04 -20.61 -24.63
CA ALA A 176 3.46 -21.94 -24.40
C ALA A 176 4.21 -22.90 -23.44
N VAL A 177 5.02 -22.39 -22.51
CA VAL A 177 5.49 -23.19 -21.36
C VAL A 177 4.47 -23.03 -20.23
N ALA A 178 4.04 -24.15 -19.65
CA ALA A 178 3.12 -24.23 -18.53
C ALA A 178 3.65 -23.49 -17.28
N PRO A 179 2.86 -23.29 -16.20
CA PRO A 179 3.33 -22.56 -15.02
C PRO A 179 4.65 -23.12 -14.49
N GLN A 180 5.70 -22.31 -14.54
CA GLN A 180 6.98 -22.59 -13.89
C GLN A 180 7.13 -21.57 -12.77
N ASP A 181 6.56 -21.93 -11.63
CA ASP A 181 6.97 -21.38 -10.34
C ASP A 181 7.67 -22.50 -9.57
N ASN A 182 8.80 -22.16 -8.95
CA ASN A 182 9.65 -22.98 -8.12
C ASN A 182 10.21 -24.32 -8.67
N GLN A 183 11.46 -24.29 -9.17
CA GLN A 183 12.37 -25.45 -9.18
C GLN A 183 13.66 -25.10 -8.43
N GLN A 184 13.75 -25.47 -7.14
CA GLN A 184 14.96 -26.08 -6.53
C GLN A 184 14.72 -26.45 -5.05
N SER A 185 14.27 -27.67 -4.76
CA SER A 185 14.64 -28.34 -3.50
C SER A 185 14.52 -29.86 -3.60
N SER A 186 15.62 -30.56 -3.37
CA SER A 186 15.67 -32.03 -3.40
C SER A 186 15.53 -32.59 -1.99
N GLY A 187 14.35 -33.10 -1.65
CA GLY A 187 14.12 -33.74 -0.35
C GLY A 187 12.66 -34.15 -0.19
N SER A 188 12.27 -35.29 -0.77
CA SER A 188 10.95 -35.93 -0.63
C SER A 188 9.78 -34.93 -0.60
N ASP A 189 9.37 -34.46 -1.79
CA ASP A 189 8.32 -33.47 -1.96
C ASP A 189 6.94 -33.99 -1.51
N VAL A 190 6.70 -33.91 -0.19
CA VAL A 190 5.42 -34.21 0.42
C VAL A 190 4.55 -32.97 0.26
N ILE A 191 3.55 -33.07 -0.60
CA ILE A 191 2.56 -32.02 -0.80
C ILE A 191 1.71 -31.88 0.46
N VAL A 192 1.73 -30.68 1.04
CA VAL A 192 0.85 -30.25 2.13
C VAL A 192 -0.09 -29.15 1.63
N HIS A 193 -1.14 -28.88 2.38
CA HIS A 193 -2.21 -27.99 1.94
C HIS A 193 -2.30 -26.77 2.86
N ILE A 194 -2.29 -25.56 2.32
CA ILE A 194 -2.47 -24.32 3.08
C ILE A 194 -3.81 -23.64 2.76
N THR A 195 -4.29 -22.82 3.69
CA THR A 195 -5.44 -21.94 3.46
C THR A 195 -4.98 -20.55 3.04
N ARG A 196 -5.78 -19.85 2.22
CA ARG A 196 -5.43 -18.55 1.61
C ARG A 196 -5.09 -17.43 2.62
N THR A 197 -5.49 -17.58 3.88
CA THR A 197 -5.28 -16.59 4.95
C THR A 197 -4.83 -17.23 6.26
N GLY A 198 -4.37 -18.49 6.23
CA GLY A 198 -3.90 -19.20 7.43
C GLY A 198 -2.39 -19.14 7.57
N GLU A 199 -1.90 -19.33 8.79
CA GLU A 199 -0.48 -19.46 9.15
C GLU A 199 -0.08 -20.94 9.33
N LYS A 200 -0.93 -21.86 8.84
CA LYS A 200 -0.81 -23.30 9.08
C LYS A 200 -0.94 -24.11 7.80
N TYR A 201 -0.14 -25.17 7.73
CA TYR A 201 -0.29 -26.22 6.74
C TYR A 201 -1.06 -27.42 7.32
N HIS A 202 -1.70 -28.16 6.43
CA HIS A 202 -2.69 -29.18 6.71
C HIS A 202 -2.44 -30.41 5.84
N SER A 203 -2.88 -31.58 6.31
CA SER A 203 -3.04 -32.77 5.48
C SER A 203 -4.31 -32.65 4.61
N ALA A 204 -4.32 -33.38 3.48
CA ALA A 204 -5.45 -33.47 2.58
C ALA A 204 -6.75 -33.85 3.32
N GLY A 205 -7.85 -33.16 3.03
CA GLY A 205 -9.15 -33.42 3.65
C GLY A 205 -9.35 -32.80 5.05
N CYS A 206 -8.42 -31.98 5.56
CA CYS A 206 -8.66 -31.23 6.79
C CYS A 206 -9.90 -30.32 6.70
N GLN A 207 -10.77 -30.34 7.72
CA GLN A 207 -12.00 -29.55 7.80
C GLN A 207 -11.79 -28.04 7.51
N TYR A 208 -10.63 -27.49 7.84
CA TYR A 208 -10.28 -26.09 7.60
C TYR A 208 -10.01 -25.73 6.13
N LEU A 209 -9.68 -26.71 5.28
CA LEU A 209 -9.46 -26.50 3.84
C LEU A 209 -10.78 -26.31 3.06
N SER A 210 -11.93 -26.54 3.70
CA SER A 210 -13.28 -26.46 3.10
C SER A 210 -13.61 -25.13 2.37
N ARG A 211 -12.90 -24.04 2.65
CA ARG A 211 -13.08 -22.72 2.00
C ARG A 211 -11.94 -22.32 1.06
N SER A 212 -10.79 -22.96 1.16
CA SER A 212 -9.62 -22.71 0.32
C SER A 212 -8.64 -23.86 0.51
N ASP A 213 -8.29 -24.50 -0.59
CA ASP A 213 -7.29 -25.55 -0.64
C ASP A 213 -6.21 -25.11 -1.65
N ILE A 214 -4.97 -25.02 -1.18
CA ILE A 214 -3.81 -24.60 -1.98
C ILE A 214 -2.68 -25.60 -1.68
N PRO A 215 -2.31 -26.47 -2.63
CA PRO A 215 -1.18 -27.38 -2.45
C PRO A 215 0.14 -26.61 -2.50
N ILE A 216 1.08 -26.98 -1.62
CA ILE A 216 2.43 -26.42 -1.52
C ILE A 216 3.38 -27.52 -1.02
N SER A 217 4.67 -27.45 -1.37
CA SER A 217 5.65 -28.40 -0.81
C SER A 217 5.81 -28.19 0.70
N LEU A 218 6.06 -29.28 1.45
CA LEU A 218 6.38 -29.19 2.88
C LEU A 218 7.60 -28.29 3.15
N SER A 219 8.59 -28.30 2.26
CA SER A 219 9.75 -27.42 2.32
C SER A 219 9.39 -25.94 2.18
N ASP A 220 8.55 -25.57 1.20
CA ASP A 220 8.16 -24.17 0.99
C ASP A 220 7.24 -23.68 2.11
N ALA A 221 6.33 -24.53 2.60
CA ALA A 221 5.50 -24.21 3.75
C ALA A 221 6.36 -23.87 4.98
N LYS A 222 7.39 -24.67 5.28
CA LYS A 222 8.33 -24.38 6.37
C LYS A 222 9.17 -23.13 6.10
N ALA A 223 9.66 -22.94 4.88
CA ALA A 223 10.45 -21.75 4.50
C ALA A 223 9.65 -20.44 4.60
N GLN A 224 8.34 -20.50 4.33
CA GLN A 224 7.41 -19.38 4.50
C GLN A 224 6.88 -19.23 5.95
N GLY A 225 7.33 -20.07 6.90
CA GLY A 225 6.99 -19.97 8.31
C GLY A 225 5.64 -20.59 8.72
N TYR A 226 5.00 -21.39 7.85
CA TYR A 226 3.76 -22.08 8.19
C TYR A 226 4.02 -23.17 9.24
N THR A 227 3.10 -23.29 10.19
CA THR A 227 3.18 -24.28 11.27
C THR A 227 2.20 -25.45 11.07
N PRO A 228 2.48 -26.67 11.56
CA PRO A 228 1.57 -27.80 11.39
C PRO A 228 0.21 -27.55 12.07
N CYS A 229 -0.85 -28.05 11.44
CA CYS A 229 -2.19 -28.03 12.02
C CYS A 229 -2.41 -29.21 12.98
N SER A 230 -2.43 -28.92 14.28
CA SER A 230 -2.65 -29.87 15.38
C SER A 230 -4.00 -30.61 15.38
N ARG A 231 -4.91 -30.33 14.44
CA ARG A 231 -6.17 -31.09 14.28
C ARG A 231 -6.09 -32.20 13.24
N CYS A 232 -5.19 -32.11 12.27
CA CYS A 232 -5.08 -33.07 11.18
C CYS A 232 -3.69 -33.68 11.05
N ASN A 233 -2.78 -33.36 11.99
CA ASN A 233 -1.44 -33.93 12.17
C ASN A 233 -0.75 -34.20 10.83
N PRO A 234 -0.49 -33.14 10.04
CA PRO A 234 0.22 -33.28 8.78
C PRO A 234 1.63 -33.84 9.01
N PRO A 235 2.25 -34.45 7.99
CA PRO A 235 3.65 -34.86 8.05
C PRO A 235 4.55 -33.65 8.33
N GLU A 236 5.59 -33.88 9.14
CA GLU A 236 6.67 -32.95 9.45
C GLU A 236 7.97 -33.39 8.76
#